data_AF-A0A354LYR9-F1
#
_entry.id   AF-A0A354LYR9-F1
#
_cell.length_a   1.000
_cell.length_b   1.000
_cell.length_c   1.000
_cell.angle_alpha   90.00
_cell.angle_beta   90.00
_cell.angle_gamma   90.00
#
_symmetry.space_group_name_H-M   'P 1'
#
loop_
_entity.id
_entity.type
_entity.pdbx_description
1 polymer ?
#
loop_
_entity_poly.entity_id
_entity_poly.type
_entity_poly.pdbx_seq_one_letter_code
_entity_poly.pdbx_strand_id
1 'polypeptide(L)'
;MAKRATFVTKLGVIAATVGSSVGLGNIWRFPYETGQNGGAAFLLVYILCVLFLGLPVMLAEFVVGRSAKANVNRSFLKLAPGTHWNIIGYMGVFAPVFIMGFYSVIAGWTLDYVYQAATFGMSQKSPEYFATAFTEFTASP
;
A
#
# COMPACT_ATOMS: atom_id res chain seq x y z
N MET A 1 -1.28 -33.04 -0.78
CA MET A 1 -0.99 -31.63 -0.43
C MET A 1 -0.34 -30.95 -1.63
N ALA A 2 -0.85 -29.80 -2.08
CA ALA A 2 -0.20 -29.03 -3.14
C ALA A 2 1.17 -28.50 -2.67
N LYS A 3 2.20 -28.59 -3.53
CA LYS A 3 3.55 -28.08 -3.24
C LYS A 3 3.51 -26.54 -3.20
N ARG A 4 3.98 -25.94 -2.12
CA ARG A 4 4.00 -24.46 -1.97
C ARG A 4 4.93 -23.84 -3.01
N ALA A 5 4.44 -22.82 -3.71
CA ALA A 5 5.26 -22.03 -4.63
C ALA A 5 6.37 -21.28 -3.87
N THR A 6 7.57 -21.26 -4.43
CA THR A 6 8.75 -20.57 -3.89
C THR A 6 9.34 -19.66 -4.96
N PHE A 7 9.91 -18.53 -4.55
CA PHE A 7 10.63 -17.66 -5.47
C PHE A 7 11.86 -18.37 -6.02
N VAL A 8 12.09 -18.23 -7.33
CA VAL A 8 13.20 -18.85 -8.04
C VAL A 8 14.52 -18.10 -7.78
N THR A 9 14.45 -16.78 -7.57
CA THR A 9 15.64 -15.92 -7.39
C THR A 9 15.49 -14.97 -6.21
N LYS A 10 16.63 -14.58 -5.61
CA LYS A 10 16.69 -13.54 -4.56
C LYS A 10 16.19 -12.19 -5.08
N LEU A 11 16.50 -11.87 -6.33
CA LEU A 11 15.98 -10.68 -7.03
C LEU A 11 14.45 -10.69 -7.10
N GLY A 12 13.84 -11.84 -7.39
CA GLY A 12 12.38 -11.98 -7.41
C GLY A 12 11.74 -11.69 -6.05
N VAL A 13 12.38 -12.13 -4.96
CA VAL A 13 11.92 -11.82 -3.59
C VAL A 13 12.01 -10.31 -3.32
N ILE A 14 13.14 -9.69 -3.65
CA ILE A 14 13.36 -8.25 -3.44
C ILE A 14 12.38 -7.44 -4.27
N ALA A 15 12.24 -7.75 -5.57
CA ALA A 15 11.33 -7.06 -6.48
C ALA A 15 9.86 -7.18 -6.03
N ALA A 16 9.42 -8.36 -5.60
CA ALA A 16 8.07 -8.54 -5.06
C ALA A 16 7.84 -7.74 -3.77
N THR A 17 8.85 -7.69 -2.90
CA THR A 17 8.76 -6.92 -1.64
C THR A 17 8.71 -5.43 -1.92
N VAL A 18 9.63 -4.91 -2.75
CA VAL A 18 9.68 -3.49 -3.14
C VAL A 18 8.39 -3.10 -3.87
N GLY A 19 7.92 -3.91 -4.82
CA GLY A 19 6.67 -3.65 -5.54
C GLY A 19 5.43 -3.70 -4.65
N SER A 20 5.46 -4.46 -3.55
CA SER A 20 4.38 -4.45 -2.56
C SER A 20 4.44 -3.23 -1.62
N SER A 21 5.63 -2.67 -1.37
CA SER A 21 5.82 -1.54 -0.44
C SER A 21 5.76 -0.17 -1.13
N VAL A 22 6.13 -0.11 -2.41
CA VAL A 22 6.08 1.12 -3.22
C VAL A 22 4.78 1.13 -4.02
N GLY A 23 3.93 2.12 -3.77
CA GLY A 23 2.65 2.25 -4.47
C GLY A 23 2.10 3.66 -4.42
N LEU A 24 0.81 3.79 -4.73
CA LEU A 24 0.10 5.07 -4.80
C LEU A 24 0.26 5.89 -3.50
N GLY A 25 0.21 5.24 -2.33
CA GLY A 25 0.40 5.93 -1.05
C GLY A 25 1.66 6.80 -0.97
N ASN A 26 2.77 6.37 -1.59
CA ASN A 26 4.01 7.13 -1.60
C ASN A 26 3.98 8.30 -2.61
N ILE A 27 3.12 8.22 -3.63
CA ILE A 27 3.06 9.17 -4.75
C ILE A 27 2.05 10.28 -4.49
N TRP A 28 0.87 9.97 -3.96
CA TRP A 28 -0.18 10.97 -3.72
C TRP A 28 -0.34 11.31 -2.25
N ARG A 29 -0.50 10.29 -1.38
CA ARG A 29 -0.89 10.51 0.01
C ARG A 29 0.26 11.10 0.82
N PHE A 30 1.47 10.57 0.67
CA PHE A 30 2.63 11.04 1.43
C PHE A 30 2.97 12.52 1.13
N PRO A 31 3.06 12.98 -0.14
CA PRO A 31 3.28 14.40 -0.42
C PRO A 31 2.13 15.28 0.06
N TYR A 32 0.88 14.83 -0.07
CA TYR A 32 -0.29 15.57 0.41
C TYR A 32 -0.23 15.77 1.92
N GLU A 33 -0.03 14.72 2.70
CA GLU A 33 0.09 14.81 4.16
C GLU A 33 1.32 15.63 4.56
N THR A 34 2.44 15.48 3.87
CA THR A 34 3.64 16.28 4.14
C THR A 34 3.37 17.77 3.92
N GLY A 35 2.72 18.13 2.81
CA GLY A 35 2.37 19.52 2.50
C GLY A 35 1.40 20.13 3.53
N GLN A 36 0.39 19.37 3.95
CA GLN A 36 -0.64 19.85 4.88
C GLN A 36 -0.19 19.91 6.34
N ASN A 37 0.78 19.08 6.75
CA ASN A 37 1.17 18.93 8.17
C ASN A 37 2.52 19.61 8.52
N GLY A 38 2.92 20.67 7.81
CA GLY A 38 4.12 21.44 8.14
C GLY A 38 5.43 20.90 7.56
N GLY A 39 5.35 20.13 6.47
CA GLY A 39 6.49 19.80 5.61
C GLY A 39 7.60 19.05 6.35
N ALA A 40 8.72 19.74 6.58
CA ALA A 40 9.91 19.16 7.21
C ALA A 40 9.67 18.69 8.65
N ALA A 41 8.80 19.38 9.41
CA ALA A 41 8.48 18.98 10.79
C ALA A 41 7.75 17.64 10.82
N PHE A 42 6.75 17.47 9.95
CA PHE A 42 6.07 16.19 9.74
C PHE A 42 7.05 15.10 9.31
N LEU A 43 7.96 15.40 8.37
CA LEU A 43 8.92 14.44 7.85
C LEU A 43 9.84 13.89 8.96
N LEU A 44 10.28 14.74 9.89
CA LEU A 44 11.12 14.32 11.01
C LEU A 44 10.39 13.32 11.91
N VAL A 45 9.14 13.63 12.28
CA VAL A 45 8.30 12.72 13.08
C VAL A 45 7.98 11.43 12.32
N TYR A 46 7.68 11.54 11.02
CA TYR A 46 7.44 10.40 10.14
C TYR A 46 8.64 9.44 10.12
N ILE A 47 9.86 9.95 9.95
CA ILE A 47 11.07 9.13 9.95
C ILE A 47 11.26 8.42 11.29
N LEU A 48 11.06 9.13 12.41
CA LEU A 48 11.14 8.52 13.75
C LEU A 48 10.11 7.38 13.89
N CYS A 49 8.86 7.60 13.47
CA CYS A 49 7.83 6.56 13.48
C CYS A 49 8.19 5.38 12.58
N VAL A 50 8.77 5.60 11.40
CA VAL A 50 9.22 4.52 10.51
C VAL A 50 10.34 3.71 11.18
N LEU A 51 11.30 4.36 11.82
CA LEU A 51 12.42 3.67 12.48
C LEU A 51 11.99 2.90 13.73
N PHE A 52 11.12 3.47 14.56
CA PHE A 52 10.75 2.89 15.86
C PHE A 52 9.49 2.04 15.83
N LEU A 53 8.60 2.21 14.86
CA LEU A 53 7.36 1.44 14.74
C LEU A 53 7.33 0.62 13.46
N GLY A 54 7.57 1.25 12.30
CA GLY A 54 7.50 0.58 11.00
C GLY A 54 8.51 -0.57 10.86
N LEU A 55 9.78 -0.28 11.12
CA LEU A 55 10.87 -1.24 10.96
C LEU A 55 10.73 -2.43 11.92
N PRO A 56 10.47 -2.26 13.23
CA PRO A 56 10.25 -3.39 14.13
C PRO A 56 9.05 -4.25 13.76
N VAL A 57 7.92 -3.63 13.37
CA VAL A 57 6.72 -4.38 12.93
C VAL A 57 7.03 -5.19 11.67
N MET A 58 7.67 -4.60 10.67
CA MET A 58 8.07 -5.30 9.44
C MET A 58 8.99 -6.49 9.74
N LEU A 59 9.97 -6.32 10.63
CA LEU A 59 10.86 -7.40 11.04
C LEU A 59 10.09 -8.52 11.77
N ALA A 60 9.14 -8.16 12.64
CA ALA A 60 8.29 -9.14 13.33
C ALA A 60 7.45 -9.95 12.33
N GLU A 61 6.82 -9.30 11.36
CA GLU A 61 6.06 -9.97 10.29
C GLU A 61 6.93 -10.93 9.47
N PHE A 62 8.15 -10.53 9.13
CA PHE A 62 9.09 -11.41 8.43
C PHE A 62 9.50 -12.62 9.27
N VAL A 63 9.77 -12.44 10.56
CA VAL A 63 10.11 -13.53 11.47
C VAL A 63 8.94 -14.52 11.59
N VAL A 64 7.72 -14.02 11.79
CA VAL A 64 6.50 -14.85 11.86
C VAL A 64 6.30 -15.63 10.55
N GLY A 65 6.33 -14.95 9.41
CA GLY A 65 6.10 -15.58 8.10
C GLY A 65 7.16 -16.62 7.76
N ARG A 66 8.44 -16.34 8.04
CA ARG A 66 9.56 -17.27 7.76
C ARG A 66 9.55 -18.48 8.69
N SER A 67 9.19 -18.30 9.95
CA SER A 67 9.14 -19.38 10.94
C SER A 67 7.94 -20.30 10.71
N ALA A 68 6.76 -19.74 10.44
CA ALA A 68 5.57 -20.54 10.20
C ALA A 68 5.61 -21.28 8.84
N LYS A 69 6.16 -20.61 7.81
CA LYS A 69 6.04 -21.03 6.40
C LYS A 69 4.58 -21.39 6.05
N ALA A 70 3.64 -20.57 6.52
CA ALA A 70 2.20 -20.71 6.28
C ALA A 70 1.61 -19.40 5.70
N ASN A 71 0.30 -19.33 5.49
CA ASN A 71 -0.40 -18.06 5.21
C ASN A 71 -0.64 -17.30 6.52
N VAL A 72 -1.12 -16.06 6.48
CA VAL A 72 -1.16 -15.18 7.65
C VAL A 72 -1.93 -15.81 8.83
N ASN A 73 -3.16 -16.29 8.61
CA ASN A 73 -3.98 -16.89 9.68
C ASN A 73 -3.38 -18.21 10.18
N ARG A 74 -2.98 -19.10 9.27
CA ARG A 74 -2.36 -20.39 9.66
C ARG A 74 -1.00 -20.19 10.35
N SER A 75 -0.31 -19.07 10.13
CA SER A 75 0.95 -18.77 10.82
C SER A 75 0.75 -18.59 12.31
N PHE A 76 -0.28 -17.83 12.71
CA PHE A 76 -0.62 -17.66 14.12
C PHE A 76 -1.15 -18.95 14.75
N LEU A 77 -1.99 -19.72 14.04
CA LEU A 77 -2.45 -21.02 14.51
C LEU A 77 -1.31 -22.03 14.72
N LYS A 78 -0.24 -21.95 13.92
CA LYS A 78 0.93 -22.85 14.01
C LYS A 78 1.93 -22.41 15.08
N LEU A 79 2.19 -21.11 15.20
CA LEU A 79 3.21 -20.58 16.10
C LEU A 79 2.70 -20.35 17.52
N ALA A 80 1.40 -20.10 17.70
CA ALA A 80 0.78 -19.88 18.99
C ALA A 80 -0.58 -20.62 19.07
N PRO A 81 -0.60 -21.96 19.02
CA PRO A 81 -1.85 -22.73 19.08
C PRO A 81 -2.60 -22.48 20.40
N GLY A 82 -3.93 -22.43 20.33
CA GLY A 82 -4.80 -22.22 21.51
C GLY A 82 -4.85 -20.80 22.05
N THR A 83 -4.21 -19.84 21.38
CA THR A 83 -4.22 -18.42 21.77
C THR A 83 -5.14 -17.59 20.86
N HIS A 84 -5.45 -16.37 21.30
CA HIS A 84 -6.24 -15.40 20.53
C HIS A 84 -5.44 -14.65 19.45
N TRP A 85 -4.18 -15.00 19.21
CA TRP A 85 -3.34 -14.35 18.19
C TRP A 85 -3.85 -14.55 16.76
N ASN A 86 -4.73 -15.54 16.53
CA ASN A 86 -5.43 -15.71 15.26
C ASN A 86 -6.30 -14.51 14.87
N ILE A 87 -6.78 -13.71 15.84
CA ILE A 87 -7.55 -12.47 15.58
C ILE A 87 -6.73 -11.49 14.73
N ILE A 88 -5.45 -11.30 15.07
CA ILE A 88 -4.53 -10.45 14.28
C ILE A 88 -4.37 -11.02 12.87
N GLY A 89 -4.32 -12.33 12.73
CA GLY A 89 -4.31 -13.01 11.43
C GLY A 89 -5.55 -12.68 10.59
N TYR A 90 -6.75 -12.67 11.18
CA TYR A 90 -7.96 -12.26 10.47
C TYR A 90 -7.94 -10.77 10.11
N MET A 91 -7.53 -9.91 11.03
CA MET A 91 -7.40 -8.46 10.75
C MET A 91 -6.44 -8.20 9.59
N GLY A 92 -5.32 -8.93 9.52
CA GLY A 92 -4.35 -8.83 8.42
C GLY A 92 -4.89 -9.28 7.05
N VAL A 93 -5.99 -10.04 7.01
CA VAL A 93 -6.68 -10.40 5.76
C VAL A 93 -7.76 -9.37 5.41
N PHE A 94 -8.52 -8.90 6.39
CA PHE A 94 -9.62 -7.96 6.14
C PHE A 94 -9.14 -6.53 5.87
N ALA A 95 -8.10 -6.07 6.56
CA ALA A 95 -7.55 -4.73 6.36
C ALA A 95 -7.18 -4.42 4.89
N PRO A 96 -6.39 -5.26 4.18
CA PRO A 96 -6.07 -5.00 2.78
C PRO A 96 -7.29 -5.06 1.86
N VAL A 97 -8.33 -5.85 2.18
CA VAL A 97 -9.58 -5.88 1.40
C VAL A 97 -10.28 -4.51 1.43
N PHE A 98 -10.39 -3.90 2.62
CA PHE A 98 -10.96 -2.56 2.74
C PHE A 98 -10.08 -1.49 2.11
N ILE A 99 -8.75 -1.61 2.26
CA ILE A 99 -7.80 -0.70 1.63
C ILE A 99 -7.92 -0.75 0.10
N MET A 100 -8.13 -1.94 -0.47
CA MET A 100 -8.28 -2.12 -1.91
C MET A 100 -9.50 -1.37 -2.47
N GLY A 101 -10.55 -1.20 -1.67
CA GLY A 101 -11.75 -0.44 -2.07
C GLY A 101 -11.41 0.98 -2.51
N PHE A 102 -10.77 1.78 -1.64
CA PHE A 102 -10.37 3.14 -2.02
C PHE A 102 -9.17 3.15 -2.98
N TYR A 103 -8.26 2.19 -2.88
CA TYR A 103 -7.11 2.09 -3.80
C TYR A 103 -7.57 1.94 -5.26
N SER A 104 -8.66 1.20 -5.49
CA SER A 104 -9.23 1.01 -6.83
C SER A 104 -9.75 2.32 -7.42
N VAL A 105 -10.33 3.19 -6.59
CA VAL A 105 -10.81 4.52 -7.01
C VAL A 105 -9.64 5.41 -7.42
N ILE A 106 -8.59 5.51 -6.58
CA ILE A 106 -7.38 6.29 -6.90
C ILE A 106 -6.69 5.74 -8.16
N ALA A 107 -6.64 4.42 -8.32
CA ALA A 107 -6.10 3.79 -9.52
C ALA A 107 -6.93 4.16 -10.76
N GLY A 108 -8.27 4.19 -10.66
CA GLY A 108 -9.15 4.64 -11.73
C GLY A 108 -8.86 6.08 -12.16
N TRP A 109 -8.70 7.00 -11.19
CA TRP A 109 -8.29 8.37 -11.48
C TRP A 109 -6.94 8.40 -12.21
N THR A 110 -5.97 7.64 -11.71
CA THR A 110 -4.64 7.58 -12.33
C THR A 110 -4.70 7.09 -13.78
N LEU A 111 -5.53 6.07 -14.07
CA LEU A 111 -5.71 5.54 -15.41
C LEU A 111 -6.36 6.56 -16.37
N ASP A 112 -7.32 7.34 -15.89
CA ASP A 112 -7.93 8.41 -16.67
C ASP A 112 -6.90 9.50 -17.03
N TYR A 113 -6.10 9.96 -16.06
CA TYR A 113 -4.98 10.87 -16.34
C TYR A 113 -3.96 10.28 -17.31
N VAL A 114 -3.65 8.98 -17.23
CA VAL A 114 -2.78 8.30 -18.22
C VAL A 114 -3.39 8.33 -19.62
N TYR A 115 -4.69 8.06 -19.74
CA TYR A 115 -5.41 8.11 -21.03
C TYR A 115 -5.42 9.54 -21.63
N GLN A 116 -5.74 10.54 -20.83
CA GLN A 116 -5.70 11.94 -21.24
C GLN A 116 -4.30 12.40 -21.64
N ALA A 117 -3.25 11.92 -20.95
CA ALA A 117 -1.87 12.22 -21.31
C ALA A 117 -1.48 11.55 -22.64
N ALA A 118 -1.86 10.29 -22.84
CA ALA A 118 -1.57 9.53 -24.06
C ALA A 118 -2.28 10.08 -25.30
N THR A 119 -3.47 10.67 -25.14
CA THR A 119 -4.27 11.26 -26.23
C THR A 119 -3.96 12.75 -26.47
N PHE A 120 -2.96 13.32 -25.81
CA PHE A 120 -2.65 14.76 -25.80
C PHE A 120 -3.82 15.64 -25.32
N GLY A 121 -4.80 15.04 -24.63
CA GLY A 121 -5.97 15.71 -24.08
C GLY A 121 -5.65 16.71 -22.98
N MET A 122 -4.40 16.80 -22.51
CA MET A 122 -3.95 17.78 -21.51
C MET A 122 -3.25 19.02 -22.10
N SER A 123 -3.01 19.05 -23.42
CA SER A 123 -2.26 20.14 -24.04
C SER A 123 -2.99 21.47 -23.95
N GLN A 124 -2.28 22.55 -23.59
CA GLN A 124 -2.78 23.93 -23.53
C GLN A 124 -3.96 24.16 -22.56
N LYS A 125 -4.15 23.29 -21.56
CA LYS A 125 -5.19 23.46 -20.54
C LYS A 125 -4.68 24.20 -19.31
N SER A 126 -5.52 25.05 -18.71
CA SER A 126 -5.14 25.82 -17.51
C SER A 126 -5.24 24.98 -16.23
N PRO A 127 -4.56 25.35 -15.13
CA PRO A 127 -4.71 24.68 -13.84
C PRO A 127 -6.16 24.61 -13.34
N GLU A 128 -6.95 25.66 -13.58
CA GLU A 128 -8.36 25.74 -13.18
C GLU A 128 -9.21 24.72 -13.92
N TYR A 129 -8.90 24.43 -15.20
CA TYR A 129 -9.57 23.39 -15.95
C TYR A 129 -9.46 22.03 -15.25
N PHE A 130 -8.27 21.68 -14.74
CA PHE A 130 -8.05 20.38 -14.10
C PHE A 130 -8.83 20.24 -12.79
N ALA A 131 -9.00 21.33 -12.04
CA ALA A 131 -9.82 21.33 -10.83
C ALA A 131 -11.30 21.07 -11.14
N THR A 132 -11.84 21.74 -12.16
CA THR A 132 -13.22 21.53 -12.63
C THR A 132 -13.41 20.13 -13.19
N ALA A 133 -12.53 19.69 -14.10
CA ALA A 133 -12.60 18.37 -14.72
C ALA A 133 -12.54 17.23 -13.68
N PHE A 134 -11.69 17.36 -12.66
CA PHE A 134 -11.63 16.39 -11.57
C PHE A 134 -12.92 16.37 -10.73
N THR A 135 -13.50 17.55 -10.47
CA THR A 135 -14.77 17.67 -9.73
C THR A 135 -15.93 17.02 -10.50
N GLU A 136 -16.01 17.26 -11.81
CA GLU A 136 -17.01 16.64 -12.69
C GLU A 136 -16.83 15.11 -12.76
N PHE A 137 -15.59 14.66 -12.94
CA PHE A 137 -15.24 13.25 -12.99
C PHE A 137 -15.57 12.50 -11.71
N THR A 138 -15.36 13.12 -10.55
CA THR A 138 -15.69 12.52 -9.25
C THR A 138 -17.18 12.62 -8.88
N ALA A 139 -17.94 13.52 -9.52
CA ALA A 139 -19.37 13.70 -9.29
C ALA A 139 -20.26 12.66 -9.99
N SER A 140 -19.75 11.98 -11.03
CA SER A 140 -20.48 10.92 -11.77
C SER A 140 -19.63 9.63 -11.85
N PRO A 141 -19.59 8.83 -10.76
CA PRO A 141 -18.79 7.62 -10.68
C PRO A 141 -19.26 6.48 -11.59
#